data_AF-A0A1Y1YBY3-F1
#
_entry.id   AF-A0A1Y1YBY3-F1
#
_cell.length_a   1.000
_cell.length_b   1.000
_cell.length_c   1.000
_cell.angle_alpha   90.00
_cell.angle_beta   90.00
_cell.angle_gamma   90.00
#
_symmetry.space_group_name_H-M   'P 1'
#
loop_
_entity.id
_entity.type
_entity.pdbx_description
1 polymer ?
#
loop_
_entity_poly.entity_id
_entity_poly.type
_entity_poly.pdbx_seq_one_letter_code
_entity_poly.pdbx_strand_id
1 'polypeptide(L)'
;MILGIFIIGIVLNKIIALPQELKSNNKASVWIYNEYLNSCLYASGYSDEPITYDYCNNSIDNKWYIGEDDDGIYFMSATDKEFCISYVDDQIKLAKCDENAIMKYDEVSKFIKSDNMCVSAIDDLSDEEFLRLTKCDRHNKKYFGKYHIKNLQKKLIPQPRLLLLQQ
;
A
#
# COMPACT_ATOMS: atom_id res chain seq x y z
N MET A 1 44.10 -55.87 15.26
CA MET A 1 44.95 -54.65 15.31
C MET A 1 44.66 -53.86 14.03
N ILE A 2 43.63 -53.01 14.05
CA ILE A 2 43.41 -51.98 13.02
C ILE A 2 43.15 -50.68 13.78
N LEU A 3 44.16 -49.83 13.67
CA LEU A 3 44.23 -48.43 14.05
C LEU A 3 43.44 -47.62 13.01
N GLY A 4 42.72 -46.58 13.41
CA GLY A 4 42.28 -45.54 12.47
C GLY A 4 40.97 -44.86 12.85
N ILE A 5 41.09 -43.78 13.62
CA ILE A 5 40.01 -42.94 14.14
C ILE A 5 39.32 -42.17 13.00
N PHE A 6 37.98 -42.24 12.93
CA PHE A 6 37.14 -41.35 12.12
C PHE A 6 37.14 -39.95 12.75
N ILE A 7 37.83 -38.99 12.14
CA ILE A 7 37.62 -37.57 12.45
C ILE A 7 36.34 -37.13 11.73
N ILE A 8 35.27 -36.96 12.50
CA ILE A 8 34.03 -36.30 12.08
C ILE A 8 34.36 -34.81 11.92
N GLY A 9 34.63 -34.40 10.68
CA GLY A 9 34.66 -32.99 10.30
C GLY A 9 33.28 -32.55 9.85
N ILE A 10 32.48 -32.00 10.77
CA ILE A 10 31.26 -31.27 10.45
C ILE A 10 31.70 -29.96 9.78
N VAL A 11 31.73 -29.94 8.45
CA VAL A 11 31.87 -28.68 7.70
C VAL A 11 30.49 -28.18 7.34
N LEU A 12 29.98 -27.35 8.26
CA LEU A 12 28.98 -26.30 8.12
C LEU A 12 28.20 -26.25 6.79
N ASN A 13 26.96 -26.72 6.86
CA ASN A 13 25.86 -26.17 6.08
C ASN A 13 25.82 -24.65 6.27
N LYS A 14 26.33 -23.90 5.30
CA LYS A 14 25.87 -22.54 5.01
C LYS A 14 25.34 -22.54 3.59
N ILE A 15 24.17 -23.14 3.42
CA ILE A 15 23.25 -22.73 2.37
C ILE A 15 22.79 -21.34 2.81
N ILE A 16 23.48 -20.30 2.35
CA ILE A 16 22.90 -18.96 2.37
C ILE A 16 21.81 -19.02 1.31
N ALA A 17 20.61 -19.42 1.74
CA ALA A 17 19.41 -19.14 0.98
C ALA A 17 19.30 -17.61 0.96
N LEU A 18 19.74 -17.02 -0.13
CA LEU A 18 19.38 -15.66 -0.49
C LEU A 18 17.84 -15.60 -0.42
N PRO A 19 17.23 -14.71 0.39
CA PRO A 19 15.79 -14.60 0.39
C PRO A 19 15.36 -14.30 -1.03
N GLN A 20 14.40 -15.10 -1.53
CA GLN A 20 13.77 -14.91 -2.84
C GLN A 20 12.91 -13.64 -2.82
N GLU A 21 13.54 -12.49 -2.75
CA GLU A 21 12.91 -11.17 -2.87
C GLU A 21 13.08 -10.70 -4.32
N LEU A 22 12.17 -11.14 -5.20
CA LEU A 22 11.46 -10.33 -6.19
C LEU A 22 10.71 -11.25 -7.17
N LYS A 23 9.75 -12.02 -6.66
CA LYS A 23 8.56 -12.24 -7.49
C LYS A 23 7.84 -10.90 -7.54
N SER A 24 8.13 -10.13 -8.60
CA SER A 24 7.29 -9.01 -9.03
C SER A 24 5.91 -9.57 -9.39
N ASN A 25 5.11 -9.83 -8.37
CA ASN A 25 3.68 -9.90 -8.50
C ASN A 25 3.30 -8.46 -8.78
N ASN A 26 3.05 -8.11 -10.05
CA ASN A 26 2.49 -6.83 -10.45
C ASN A 26 1.09 -6.68 -9.82
N LYS A 27 1.04 -6.41 -8.51
CA LYS A 27 -0.17 -5.96 -7.82
C LYS A 27 -0.56 -4.66 -8.52
N ALA A 28 -1.79 -4.58 -9.01
CA ALA A 28 -2.30 -3.33 -9.56
C ALA A 28 -2.29 -2.28 -8.44
N SER A 29 -1.73 -1.10 -8.72
CA SER A 29 -1.84 0.03 -7.80
C SER A 29 -3.20 0.73 -7.96
N VAL A 30 -3.60 1.43 -6.91
CA VAL A 30 -4.90 2.10 -6.81
C VAL A 30 -4.74 3.57 -6.46
N TRP A 31 -5.79 4.35 -6.75
CA TRP A 31 -5.97 5.67 -6.18
C TRP A 31 -6.89 5.58 -4.98
N ILE A 32 -6.51 6.23 -3.89
CA ILE A 32 -7.39 6.44 -2.74
C ILE A 32 -8.06 7.80 -2.93
N TYR A 33 -9.33 7.78 -3.36
CA TYR A 33 -10.05 8.94 -3.84
C TYR A 33 -11.04 9.48 -2.80
N ASN A 34 -11.17 10.80 -2.76
CA ASN A 34 -12.25 11.47 -2.07
C ASN A 34 -13.16 12.18 -3.10
N GLU A 35 -14.43 11.78 -3.14
CA GLU A 35 -15.41 12.28 -4.10
C GLU A 35 -15.83 13.74 -3.84
N TYR A 36 -15.87 14.15 -2.57
CA TYR A 36 -16.26 15.51 -2.20
C TYR A 36 -15.21 16.55 -2.58
N LEU A 37 -13.93 16.20 -2.40
CA LEU A 37 -12.79 17.05 -2.74
C LEU A 37 -12.41 16.92 -4.23
N ASN A 38 -12.84 15.84 -4.88
CA ASN A 38 -12.36 15.43 -6.19
C ASN A 38 -10.81 15.30 -6.25
N SER A 39 -10.25 14.75 -5.18
CA SER A 39 -8.80 14.63 -4.96
C SER A 39 -8.43 13.21 -4.54
N CYS A 40 -7.15 12.87 -4.71
CA CYS A 40 -6.57 11.60 -4.32
C CYS A 40 -5.51 11.83 -3.26
N LEU A 41 -5.32 10.85 -2.37
CA LEU A 41 -4.16 10.86 -1.48
C LEU A 41 -2.86 10.96 -2.28
N TYR A 42 -1.93 11.72 -1.73
CA TYR A 42 -0.64 12.03 -2.32
C TYR A 42 0.44 11.85 -1.25
N ALA A 43 1.53 11.20 -1.62
CA ALA A 43 2.74 11.15 -0.80
C ALA A 43 3.97 11.28 -1.69
N SER A 44 4.91 12.14 -1.30
CA SER A 44 6.16 12.41 -2.06
C SER A 44 7.11 11.22 -2.12
N GLY A 45 6.89 10.20 -1.27
CA GLY A 45 7.65 8.95 -1.25
C GLY A 45 8.87 8.93 -0.34
N TYR A 46 9.20 10.02 0.35
CA TYR A 46 10.24 10.04 1.38
C TYR A 46 9.65 9.65 2.75
N SER A 47 10.46 9.00 3.58
CA SER A 47 10.10 8.69 4.96
C SER A 47 9.83 9.96 5.76
N ASP A 48 8.91 9.89 6.72
CA ASP A 48 8.53 10.98 7.62
C ASP A 48 7.87 12.21 6.96
N GLU A 49 7.67 12.18 5.65
CA GLU A 49 6.91 13.24 4.97
C GLU A 49 5.40 13.11 5.25
N PRO A 50 4.71 14.22 5.54
CA PRO A 50 3.27 14.25 5.69
C PRO A 50 2.57 13.74 4.44
N ILE A 51 1.52 12.94 4.64
CA ILE A 51 0.63 12.56 3.54
C ILE A 51 -0.39 13.70 3.35
N THR A 52 -0.62 14.05 2.10
CA THR A 52 -1.58 15.09 1.71
C THR A 52 -2.56 14.54 0.67
N TYR A 53 -3.30 15.41 0.00
CA TYR A 53 -4.13 15.09 -1.14
C TYR A 53 -3.95 16.13 -2.24
N ASP A 54 -4.06 15.70 -3.48
CA ASP A 54 -3.97 16.57 -4.67
C ASP A 54 -4.89 16.02 -5.78
N TYR A 55 -4.96 16.72 -6.92
CA TYR A 55 -5.60 16.22 -8.12
C TYR A 55 -5.12 14.80 -8.47
N CYS A 56 -6.09 13.92 -8.68
CA CYS A 56 -5.85 12.54 -9.09
C CYS A 56 -5.16 12.46 -10.45
N ASN A 57 -3.88 12.11 -10.47
CA ASN A 57 -3.11 11.95 -11.70
C ASN A 57 -2.40 10.58 -11.75
N ASN A 58 -1.67 10.31 -12.83
CA ASN A 58 -0.97 9.03 -13.03
C ASN A 58 0.42 8.97 -12.39
N SER A 59 0.83 9.99 -11.62
CA SER A 59 2.07 9.96 -10.83
C SER A 59 2.07 8.75 -9.90
N ILE A 60 3.27 8.28 -9.60
CA ILE A 60 3.49 7.23 -8.62
C ILE A 60 3.12 7.71 -7.21
N ASP A 61 3.26 9.01 -6.93
CA ASP A 61 2.94 9.65 -5.65
C ASP A 61 1.45 9.61 -5.28
N ASN A 62 0.56 9.47 -6.27
CA ASN A 62 -0.89 9.33 -6.05
C ASN A 62 -1.36 7.87 -6.00
N LYS A 63 -0.43 6.92 -6.11
CA LYS A 63 -0.73 5.49 -6.24
C LYS A 63 -0.32 4.75 -4.98
N TRP A 64 -1.13 3.75 -4.67
CA TRP A 64 -0.98 2.93 -3.47
C TRP A 64 -1.06 1.46 -3.85
N TYR A 65 -0.25 0.63 -3.21
CA TYR A 65 -0.42 -0.82 -3.28
C TYR A 65 -1.24 -1.29 -2.08
N ILE A 66 -2.10 -2.28 -2.32
CA ILE A 66 -2.93 -2.88 -1.27
C ILE A 66 -2.18 -4.04 -0.64
N GLY A 67 -2.01 -3.94 0.68
CA GLY A 67 -1.54 -4.99 1.56
C GLY A 67 -2.70 -5.52 2.40
N GLU A 68 -2.54 -6.74 2.89
CA GLU A 68 -3.51 -7.42 3.73
C GLU A 68 -2.75 -8.31 4.71
N ASP A 69 -3.14 -8.26 5.98
CA ASP A 69 -2.68 -9.11 7.07
C ASP A 69 -3.87 -9.54 7.95
N ASP A 70 -3.59 -10.20 9.07
CA ASP A 70 -4.63 -10.71 9.98
C ASP A 70 -5.49 -9.58 10.60
N ASP A 71 -4.97 -8.35 10.66
CA ASP A 71 -5.67 -7.17 11.18
C ASP A 71 -6.40 -6.37 10.09
N GLY A 72 -6.25 -6.78 8.82
CA GLY A 72 -7.02 -6.29 7.69
C GLY A 72 -6.20 -5.59 6.62
N ILE A 73 -6.87 -4.70 5.88
CA ILE A 73 -6.30 -4.08 4.68
C ILE A 73 -5.49 -2.83 5.06
N TYR A 74 -4.31 -2.69 4.46
CA TYR A 74 -3.46 -1.50 4.57
C TYR A 74 -2.96 -1.03 3.21
N PHE A 75 -2.37 0.18 3.18
CA PHE A 75 -1.89 0.82 1.97
C PHE A 75 -0.41 1.15 2.05
N MET A 76 0.35 0.63 1.10
CA MET A 76 1.76 0.93 0.89
C MET A 76 1.91 2.01 -0.17
N SER A 77 2.88 2.90 -0.01
CA SER A 77 3.26 3.85 -1.06
C SER A 77 3.68 3.10 -2.33
N ALA A 78 3.27 3.61 -3.50
CA ALA A 78 3.77 3.06 -4.75
C ALA A 78 5.21 3.48 -5.04
N THR A 79 5.69 4.59 -4.47
CA THR A 79 7.06 5.08 -4.64
C THR A 79 8.06 4.18 -3.93
N ASP A 80 7.72 3.72 -2.72
CA ASP A 80 8.48 2.74 -1.96
C ASP A 80 7.54 1.90 -1.09
N LYS A 81 7.58 0.58 -1.30
CA LYS A 81 6.67 -0.39 -0.66
C LYS A 81 7.03 -0.68 0.79
N GLU A 82 8.19 -0.24 1.27
CA GLU A 82 8.54 -0.34 2.69
C GLU A 82 7.73 0.63 3.56
N PHE A 83 7.11 1.66 2.96
CA PHE A 83 6.35 2.67 3.67
C PHE A 83 4.84 2.53 3.50
N CYS A 84 4.12 2.71 4.62
CA CYS A 84 2.68 2.61 4.75
C CYS A 84 2.07 3.90 5.28
N ILE A 85 0.77 4.09 5.02
CA ILE A 85 -0.01 5.15 5.67
C ILE A 85 -0.03 4.89 7.18
N SER A 86 0.50 5.84 7.94
CA SER A 86 0.72 5.67 9.36
C SER A 86 0.33 6.91 10.17
N TYR A 87 0.06 6.73 11.46
CA TYR A 87 -0.14 7.82 12.40
C TYR A 87 0.98 7.83 13.46
N VAL A 88 1.91 8.77 13.32
CA VAL A 88 3.14 8.83 14.13
C VAL A 88 3.42 10.29 14.46
N ASP A 89 3.81 10.57 15.71
CA ASP A 89 4.06 11.93 16.23
C ASP A 89 2.89 12.89 15.98
N ASP A 90 1.68 12.42 16.25
CA ASP A 90 0.41 13.11 16.04
C ASP A 90 0.09 13.50 14.58
N GLN A 91 0.85 12.99 13.59
CA GLN A 91 0.69 13.29 12.18
C GLN A 91 0.43 12.05 11.33
N ILE A 92 -0.30 12.24 10.22
CA ILE A 92 -0.48 11.20 9.20
C ILE A 92 0.66 11.32 8.20
N LYS A 93 1.61 10.37 8.24
CA LYS A 93 2.84 10.40 7.44
C LYS A 93 3.20 9.01 6.90
N LEU A 94 4.17 8.97 5.99
CA LEU A 94 4.80 7.71 5.59
C LEU A 94 5.73 7.21 6.69
N ALA A 95 5.45 6.02 7.21
CA ALA A 95 6.34 5.29 8.13
C ALA A 95 6.47 3.84 7.69
N LYS A 96 7.42 3.10 8.28
CA LYS A 96 7.64 1.70 7.94
C LYS A 96 6.36 0.90 8.14
N CYS A 97 6.12 -0.05 7.25
CA CYS A 97 5.01 -0.99 7.37
C CYS A 97 5.25 -1.97 8.53
N ASP A 98 4.98 -1.54 9.76
CA ASP A 98 4.99 -2.37 10.96
C ASP A 98 3.65 -2.28 11.73
N GLU A 99 3.35 -3.30 12.54
CA GLU A 99 2.04 -3.47 13.21
C GLU A 99 1.62 -2.26 14.08
N ASN A 100 2.57 -1.44 14.55
CA ASN A 100 2.27 -0.35 15.47
C ASN A 100 1.99 0.98 14.76
N ALA A 101 2.47 1.14 13.52
CA ALA A 101 2.36 2.39 12.78
C ALA A 101 1.21 2.36 11.75
N ILE A 102 0.76 1.18 11.31
CA ILE A 102 -0.12 1.06 10.14
C ILE A 102 -1.57 1.45 10.43
N MET A 103 -2.10 2.36 9.61
CA MET A 103 -3.54 2.64 9.54
C MET A 103 -4.26 1.60 8.67
N LYS A 104 -5.44 1.17 9.11
CA LYS A 104 -6.22 0.09 8.47
C LYS A 104 -7.45 0.62 7.76
N TYR A 105 -7.85 -0.07 6.71
CA TYR A 105 -9.12 0.17 6.03
C TYR A 105 -10.25 -0.60 6.69
N ASP A 106 -11.27 0.11 7.14
CA ASP A 106 -12.51 -0.49 7.61
C ASP A 106 -13.45 -0.76 6.44
N GLU A 107 -13.69 -2.04 6.14
CA GLU A 107 -14.60 -2.45 5.08
C GLU A 107 -16.06 -2.08 5.32
N VAL A 108 -16.49 -1.89 6.57
CA VAL A 108 -17.88 -1.52 6.89
C VAL A 108 -18.12 -0.04 6.61
N SER A 109 -17.25 0.83 7.12
CA SER A 109 -17.38 2.27 6.89
C SER A 109 -16.76 2.75 5.57
N LYS A 110 -15.95 1.91 4.92
CA LYS A 110 -15.18 2.26 3.71
C LYS A 110 -14.22 3.44 3.94
N PHE A 111 -13.64 3.53 5.15
CA PHE A 111 -12.72 4.60 5.56
C PHE A 111 -11.38 4.04 6.03
N ILE A 112 -10.33 4.84 5.90
CA ILE A 112 -9.04 4.57 6.55
C ILE A 112 -9.11 5.06 7.99
N LYS A 113 -8.65 4.22 8.91
CA LYS A 113 -8.78 4.42 10.35
C LYS A 113 -7.51 4.14 11.13
N SER A 114 -7.43 4.80 12.28
CA SER A 114 -6.65 4.36 13.43
C SER A 114 -7.62 4.31 14.60
N ASP A 115 -7.80 3.14 15.20
CA ASP A 115 -8.85 2.88 16.20
C ASP A 115 -10.24 3.38 15.74
N ASN A 116 -10.86 4.27 16.52
CA ASN A 116 -12.18 4.87 16.27
C ASN A 116 -12.10 6.21 15.52
N MET A 117 -10.93 6.56 14.99
CA MET A 117 -10.66 7.80 14.28
C MET A 117 -10.48 7.55 12.79
N CYS A 118 -10.93 8.50 11.97
CA CYS A 118 -10.92 8.43 10.52
C CYS A 118 -9.98 9.49 9.94
N VAL A 119 -9.26 9.12 8.88
CA VAL A 119 -8.45 10.05 8.08
C VAL A 119 -9.38 11.04 7.38
N SER A 120 -9.23 12.31 7.69
CA SER A 120 -10.01 13.42 7.14
C SER A 120 -9.11 14.46 6.51
N ALA A 121 -9.50 14.99 5.36
CA ALA A 121 -8.97 16.28 4.92
C ALA A 121 -9.30 17.39 5.93
N ILE A 122 -8.36 18.32 6.04
CA ILE A 122 -8.58 19.65 6.61
C ILE A 122 -8.91 20.59 5.44
N ASP A 123 -9.88 21.47 5.63
CA ASP A 123 -10.35 22.43 4.62
C ASP A 123 -9.97 23.86 5.01
N ASP A 124 -9.24 24.01 6.12
CA ASP A 124 -8.69 25.28 6.55
C ASP A 124 -7.34 25.47 5.88
N LEU A 125 -7.29 26.39 4.92
CA LEU A 125 -6.09 26.72 4.15
C LEU A 125 -4.98 27.36 5.02
N SER A 126 -5.26 27.64 6.30
CA SER A 126 -4.27 28.12 7.26
C SER A 126 -3.49 27.01 7.98
N ASP A 127 -3.95 25.76 7.89
CA ASP A 127 -3.27 24.62 8.49
C ASP A 127 -2.23 24.04 7.51
N GLU A 128 -0.98 23.91 7.97
CA GLU A 128 0.09 23.21 7.22
C GLU A 128 -0.16 21.68 7.17
N GLU A 129 -1.07 21.18 8.00
CA GLU A 129 -1.53 19.79 8.02
C GLU A 129 -2.69 19.59 7.04
N PHE A 130 -2.46 18.79 6.01
CA PHE A 130 -3.50 18.51 5.00
C PHE A 130 -4.47 17.41 5.45
N LEU A 131 -4.04 16.53 6.34
CA LEU A 131 -4.82 15.41 6.85
C LEU A 131 -4.76 15.35 8.37
N ARG A 132 -5.87 14.98 9.00
CA ARG A 132 -5.93 14.71 10.44
C ARG A 132 -6.79 13.51 10.77
N LEU A 133 -6.59 12.98 11.97
CA LEU A 133 -7.53 12.05 12.58
C LEU A 133 -8.70 12.82 13.20
N THR A 134 -9.92 12.44 12.85
CA THR A 134 -11.13 12.95 13.51
C THR A 134 -12.04 11.80 13.92
N LYS A 135 -12.88 12.01 14.92
CA LYS A 135 -13.92 11.05 15.28
C LYS A 135 -14.77 10.74 14.06
N CYS A 136 -14.87 9.46 13.71
CA CYS A 136 -15.61 9.02 12.53
C CYS A 136 -17.11 9.41 12.60
N ASP A 137 -17.56 10.22 11.65
CA ASP A 137 -18.97 10.48 11.35
C ASP A 137 -19.32 10.04 9.92
N ARG A 138 -20.30 9.15 9.78
CA ARG A 138 -20.73 8.64 8.46
C ARG A 138 -21.24 9.73 7.50
N HIS A 139 -21.59 10.91 8.01
CA HIS A 139 -22.03 12.03 7.19
C HIS A 139 -20.88 12.95 6.74
N ASN A 140 -19.69 12.79 7.32
CA ASN A 140 -18.55 13.59 6.93
C ASN A 140 -17.96 13.08 5.61
N LYS A 141 -18.06 13.92 4.58
CA LYS A 141 -17.64 13.60 3.22
C LYS A 141 -16.14 13.80 2.99
N LYS A 142 -15.41 14.37 3.96
CA LYS A 142 -13.98 14.68 3.87
C LYS A 142 -13.09 13.49 4.19
N TYR A 143 -13.66 12.33 4.52
CA TYR A 143 -12.90 11.13 4.84
C TYR A 143 -12.34 10.41 3.62
N PHE A 144 -11.13 9.88 3.77
CA PHE A 144 -10.50 9.04 2.75
C PHE A 144 -10.79 7.57 3.00
N GLY A 145 -10.87 6.81 1.90
CA GLY A 145 -11.03 5.34 1.94
C GLY A 145 -11.73 4.74 0.72
N LYS A 146 -12.46 5.53 -0.07
CA LYS A 146 -13.01 5.04 -1.34
C LYS A 146 -11.89 4.92 -2.37
N TYR A 147 -11.30 3.75 -2.49
CA TYR A 147 -10.32 3.50 -3.54
C TYR A 147 -11.02 3.11 -4.85
N HIS A 148 -10.60 3.73 -5.95
CA HIS A 148 -10.98 3.26 -7.28
C HIS A 148 -9.93 2.26 -7.75
N ILE A 149 -10.26 0.96 -7.69
CA ILE A 149 -9.55 -0.01 -8.52
C ILE A 149 -9.94 0.31 -9.97
N LYS A 150 -9.09 0.99 -10.73
CA LYS A 150 -9.17 0.83 -12.20
C LYS A 150 -8.80 -0.61 -12.48
N ASN A 151 -9.81 -1.45 -12.63
CA ASN A 151 -9.67 -2.85 -13.04
C ASN A 151 -8.80 -2.91 -14.31
N LEU A 152 -7.55 -3.37 -14.18
CA LEU A 152 -6.66 -3.65 -15.31
C LEU A 152 -6.99 -4.99 -16.01
N GLN A 153 -8.13 -5.62 -15.67
CA GLN A 153 -8.57 -6.91 -16.23
C GLN A 153 -9.68 -6.82 -17.31
N LYS A 154 -9.76 -5.72 -18.08
CA LYS A 154 -10.56 -5.72 -19.34
C LYS A 154 -9.76 -5.25 -20.55
N LYS A 155 -8.73 -6.01 -20.90
CA LYS A 155 -8.32 -6.19 -22.31
C LYS A 155 -7.45 -7.44 -22.49
N LEU A 156 -8.03 -8.62 -22.24
CA LEU A 156 -7.61 -9.80 -23.01
C LEU A 156 -8.14 -9.57 -24.43
N ILE A 157 -7.28 -9.02 -25.30
CA ILE A 157 -7.52 -9.01 -26.74
C ILE A 157 -7.56 -10.49 -27.16
N PRO A 158 -8.67 -11.02 -27.70
CA PRO A 158 -8.61 -12.33 -28.32
C PRO A 158 -7.66 -12.23 -29.51
N GLN A 159 -6.60 -13.05 -29.51
CA GLN A 159 -5.77 -13.21 -30.69
C GLN A 159 -6.68 -13.61 -31.87
N PRO A 160 -6.57 -12.97 -33.05
CA PRO A 160 -7.23 -13.51 -34.22
C PRO A 160 -6.62 -14.88 -34.51
N ARG A 161 -7.46 -15.93 -34.46
CA ARG A 161 -7.13 -17.23 -35.04
C ARG A 161 -6.70 -16.98 -36.49
N LEU A 162 -5.43 -17.21 -36.80
CA LEU A 162 -5.01 -17.51 -38.16
C LEU A 162 -5.72 -18.81 -38.56
N LEU A 163 -6.84 -18.67 -39.28
CA LEU A 163 -7.35 -19.75 -40.10
C LEU A 163 -6.47 -19.80 -41.35
N LEU A 164 -5.49 -20.71 -41.32
CA LEU A 164 -4.94 -21.31 -42.53
C LEU A 164 -6.11 -21.94 -43.29
N LEU A 165 -6.62 -21.27 -44.31
CA LEU A 165 -7.40 -21.91 -45.35
C LEU A 165 -6.41 -22.46 -46.37
N GLN A 166 -6.23 -23.78 -46.32
CA GLN A 166 -5.78 -24.55 -47.47
C GLN A 166 -6.82 -24.37 -48.59
N GLN A 167 -6.38 -23.88 -49.74
CA GLN A 167 -6.92 -24.22 -51.06
C GLN A 167 -5.73 -24.53 -51.96
#